data_AF-A0A7W6G031-F1
#
_entry.id   AF-A0A7W6G031-F1
#
_cell.length_a   1.000
_cell.length_b   1.000
_cell.length_c   1.000
_cell.angle_alpha   90.00
_cell.angle_beta   90.00
_cell.angle_gamma   90.00
#
_symmetry.space_group_name_H-M   'P 1'
#
loop_
_entity.id
_entity.type
_entity.pdbx_description
1 polymer ?
#
loop_
_entity_poly.entity_id
_entity_poly.type
_entity_poly.pdbx_seq_one_letter_code
_entity_poly.pdbx_strand_id
1 'polypeptide(L)'
;MTPEAARAHNLSHGFIDRGLSQTILKEIASSTKAPPSAPYQPEINLDLEMLHRRYWEIRNSIPSLQCRNLPFYLMIREKYADFRWHISDDGVVIDYHYKGLKPSLLSLLMERVPHYTARPADPLDRLLPDIAAEIRVVFHEVGIVAPEKAQLEKLALWLRKGLDGETLTIVSPVCPDYAVEPINETEEAAGNGPDRRVRARRHRFTFAGLGEDIGVTAAHLFQAAPRLHALLCERLGLDVRYLVAPGDFEGFSDETCQRLGVDDATFLRKVAAQARTIQQRAPIAVASHPFTDLCGGRQGWMMRWKEMLLRIRDGDLSAIGREPWVRATALGRRELYDRWYGCKNREDGFYLDIALRQAAEYAAMGQIVAASKDLQNPLILGADDHKMGRFYSIASEIPVLYLQRNYE
;
A
#
# COMPACT_ATOMS: atom_id res chain seq x y z
N MET A 1 -18.85 -21.79 27.55
CA MET A 1 -19.94 -20.80 27.59
C MET A 1 -21.27 -21.55 27.52
N THR A 2 -22.22 -21.27 28.41
CA THR A 2 -23.55 -21.93 28.36
C THR A 2 -24.36 -21.44 27.15
N PRO A 3 -25.36 -22.19 26.66
CA PRO A 3 -26.22 -21.76 25.55
C PRO A 3 -26.90 -20.40 25.80
N GLU A 4 -27.27 -20.12 27.05
CA GLU A 4 -27.88 -18.85 27.46
C GLU A 4 -26.89 -17.69 27.45
N ALA A 5 -25.66 -17.92 27.91
CA ALA A 5 -24.59 -16.92 27.81
C ALA A 5 -24.22 -16.63 26.34
N ALA A 6 -24.21 -17.65 25.48
CA ALA A 6 -23.98 -17.48 24.04
C ALA A 6 -25.10 -16.67 23.36
N ARG A 7 -26.34 -16.88 23.79
CA ARG A 7 -27.52 -16.14 23.32
C ARG A 7 -27.47 -14.67 23.73
N ALA A 8 -27.24 -14.39 25.02
CA ALA A 8 -27.11 -13.03 25.54
C ALA A 8 -25.94 -12.28 24.87
N HIS A 9 -24.82 -12.97 24.63
CA HIS A 9 -23.65 -12.39 23.99
C HIS A 9 -23.85 -12.10 22.50
N ASN A 10 -24.64 -12.89 21.76
CA ASN A 10 -25.01 -12.55 20.38
C ASN A 10 -25.93 -11.33 20.31
N LEU A 11 -26.90 -11.24 21.22
CA LEU A 11 -27.85 -10.12 21.27
C LEU A 11 -27.15 -8.79 21.62
N SER A 12 -26.13 -8.80 22.50
CA SER A 12 -25.35 -7.60 22.82
C SER A 12 -24.54 -7.05 21.63
N HIS A 13 -24.32 -7.86 20.59
CA HIS A 13 -23.65 -7.47 19.34
C HIS A 13 -24.63 -7.07 18.23
N GLY A 14 -25.93 -6.95 18.54
CA GLY A 14 -26.96 -6.61 17.55
C GLY A 14 -27.32 -7.74 16.59
N PHE A 15 -26.90 -8.98 16.88
CA PHE A 15 -27.26 -10.14 16.05
C PHE A 15 -28.66 -10.64 16.37
N ILE A 16 -29.30 -11.22 15.36
CA ILE A 16 -30.64 -11.79 15.47
C ILE A 16 -30.54 -13.16 16.15
N ASP A 17 -31.41 -13.38 17.14
CA ASP A 17 -31.55 -14.65 17.85
C ASP A 17 -31.69 -15.84 16.87
N ARG A 18 -31.03 -16.96 17.19
CA ARG A 18 -31.02 -18.13 16.30
C ARG A 18 -32.40 -18.79 16.17
N GLY A 19 -33.16 -18.87 17.26
CA GLY A 19 -34.51 -19.45 17.23
C GLY A 19 -35.43 -18.60 16.36
N LEU A 20 -35.36 -17.27 16.54
CA LEU A 20 -36.08 -16.32 15.69
C LEU A 20 -35.67 -16.44 14.21
N SER A 21 -34.36 -16.48 13.93
CA SER A 21 -33.83 -16.66 12.58
C SER A 21 -34.33 -17.95 11.93
N GLN A 22 -34.41 -19.06 12.67
CA GLN A 22 -34.92 -20.33 12.13
C GLN A 22 -36.41 -20.25 11.80
N THR A 23 -37.22 -19.63 12.66
CA THR A 23 -38.65 -19.44 12.42
C THR A 23 -38.89 -18.63 11.14
N ILE A 24 -38.26 -17.47 11.00
CA ILE A 24 -38.42 -16.59 9.85
C ILE A 24 -37.94 -17.25 8.55
N LEU A 25 -36.75 -17.86 8.56
CA LEU A 25 -36.20 -18.49 7.35
C LEU A 25 -36.99 -19.73 6.94
N LYS A 26 -37.55 -20.48 7.90
CA LYS A 26 -38.45 -21.60 7.61
C LYS A 26 -39.72 -21.10 6.93
N GLU A 27 -40.27 -19.99 7.39
CA GLU A 27 -41.47 -19.39 6.81
C GLU A 27 -41.23 -18.96 5.36
N ILE A 28 -40.16 -18.20 5.11
CA ILE A 28 -39.74 -17.79 3.75
C ILE A 28 -39.57 -19.00 2.84
N ALA A 29 -38.92 -20.06 3.33
CA ALA A 29 -38.67 -21.26 2.54
C ALA A 29 -39.89 -22.14 2.30
N SER A 30 -40.98 -21.95 3.06
CA SER A 30 -42.18 -22.80 3.03
C SER A 30 -43.36 -22.17 2.29
N SER A 31 -43.37 -20.85 2.13
CA SER A 31 -44.47 -20.10 1.51
C SER A 31 -44.03 -19.42 0.22
N THR A 32 -44.82 -19.56 -0.84
CA THR A 32 -44.67 -18.78 -2.08
C THR A 32 -45.18 -17.34 -1.95
N LYS A 33 -45.86 -17.02 -0.84
CA LYS A 33 -46.26 -15.66 -0.47
C LYS A 33 -45.31 -15.12 0.60
N ALA A 34 -45.02 -13.82 0.55
CA ALA A 34 -44.20 -13.15 1.55
C ALA A 34 -44.73 -13.48 2.97
N PRO A 35 -43.84 -13.69 3.96
CA PRO A 35 -44.29 -13.87 5.34
C PRO A 35 -45.15 -12.65 5.74
N PRO A 36 -46.26 -12.85 6.47
CA PRO A 36 -46.99 -11.72 7.03
C PRO A 36 -46.02 -10.89 7.87
N SER A 37 -46.21 -9.58 7.88
CA SER A 37 -45.48 -8.64 8.73
C SER A 37 -45.78 -8.95 10.20
N ALA A 38 -45.16 -10.01 10.70
CA ALA A 38 -45.16 -10.38 12.10
C ALA A 38 -44.52 -9.23 12.90
N PRO A 39 -44.73 -9.15 14.22
CA PRO A 39 -44.24 -8.04 15.04
C PRO A 39 -42.73 -8.16 15.30
N TYR A 40 -41.97 -8.65 14.33
CA TYR A 40 -40.53 -8.43 14.26
C TYR A 40 -40.37 -6.94 13.95
N GLN A 41 -39.45 -6.27 14.63
CA GLN A 41 -39.32 -4.80 14.62
C GLN A 41 -39.47 -4.21 13.20
N PRO A 42 -40.00 -2.97 13.03
CA PRO A 42 -40.30 -2.39 11.71
C PRO A 42 -39.13 -2.46 10.70
N GLU A 43 -37.90 -2.32 11.21
CA GLU A 43 -36.64 -2.41 10.46
C GLU A 43 -36.36 -3.80 9.89
N ILE A 44 -36.84 -4.86 10.55
CA ILE A 44 -36.69 -6.24 10.10
C ILE A 44 -37.69 -6.52 8.99
N ASN A 45 -38.93 -6.05 9.13
CA ASN A 45 -40.02 -6.38 8.22
C ASN A 45 -39.81 -5.89 6.77
N LEU A 46 -39.23 -4.70 6.58
CA LEU A 46 -38.99 -4.13 5.25
C LEU A 46 -38.03 -5.01 4.41
N ASP A 47 -37.03 -5.60 5.07
CA ASP A 47 -36.01 -6.43 4.42
C ASP A 47 -36.47 -7.86 4.15
N LEU A 48 -37.50 -8.36 4.86
CA LEU A 48 -38.01 -9.74 4.69
C LEU A 48 -38.69 -9.96 3.34
N GLU A 49 -39.36 -8.94 2.78
CA GLU A 49 -39.98 -9.03 1.46
C GLU A 49 -38.92 -9.15 0.35
N MET A 50 -37.86 -8.33 0.43
CA MET A 50 -36.72 -8.42 -0.49
C MET A 50 -36.01 -9.77 -0.37
N LEU A 51 -35.81 -10.24 0.86
CA LEU A 51 -35.20 -11.53 1.14
C LEU A 51 -36.02 -12.69 0.58
N HIS A 52 -37.35 -12.64 0.72
CA HIS A 52 -38.28 -13.64 0.19
C HIS A 52 -38.22 -13.70 -1.35
N ARG A 53 -38.28 -12.55 -2.02
CA ARG A 53 -38.18 -12.46 -3.47
C ARG A 53 -36.88 -13.07 -3.98
N ARG A 54 -35.75 -12.65 -3.40
CA ARG A 54 -34.42 -13.13 -3.79
C ARG A 54 -34.24 -14.63 -3.54
N TYR A 55 -34.78 -15.15 -2.44
CA TYR A 55 -34.79 -16.58 -2.15
C TYR A 55 -35.49 -17.36 -3.28
N TRP A 56 -36.67 -16.92 -3.69
CA TRP A 56 -37.45 -17.62 -4.72
C TRP A 56 -36.84 -17.48 -6.12
N GLU A 57 -36.19 -16.37 -6.45
CA GLU A 57 -35.38 -16.22 -7.67
C GLU A 57 -34.29 -17.29 -7.76
N ILE A 58 -33.50 -17.46 -6.70
CA ILE A 58 -32.41 -18.46 -6.66
C ILE A 58 -32.98 -19.89 -6.58
N ARG A 59 -34.06 -20.09 -5.82
CA ARG A 59 -34.74 -21.39 -5.72
C ARG A 59 -35.23 -21.88 -7.08
N ASN A 60 -35.74 -20.99 -7.92
CA ASN A 60 -36.29 -21.32 -9.23
C ASN A 60 -35.19 -21.53 -10.30
N SER A 61 -33.98 -21.01 -10.07
CA SER A 61 -32.83 -21.23 -10.97
C SER A 61 -32.06 -22.53 -10.69
N ILE A 62 -32.36 -23.25 -9.60
CA ILE A 62 -31.69 -24.49 -9.21
C ILE A 62 -32.56 -25.71 -9.60
N PRO A 63 -32.09 -26.59 -10.50
CA PRO A 63 -32.88 -27.73 -11.00
C PRO A 63 -33.26 -28.76 -9.93
N SER A 64 -32.41 -28.94 -8.91
CA SER A 64 -32.64 -29.89 -7.80
C SER A 64 -32.03 -29.34 -6.51
N LEU A 65 -32.81 -29.28 -5.43
CA LEU A 65 -32.29 -28.82 -4.14
C LEU A 65 -31.77 -29.97 -3.32
N GLN A 66 -30.48 -29.89 -3.03
CA GLN A 66 -29.82 -30.76 -2.06
C GLN A 66 -30.27 -30.46 -0.62
N CYS A 67 -30.65 -29.22 -0.31
CA CYS A 67 -31.26 -28.87 0.98
C CYS A 67 -32.13 -27.60 0.89
N ARG A 68 -33.16 -27.50 1.74
CA ARG A 68 -34.13 -26.38 1.74
C ARG A 68 -33.46 -25.01 1.89
N ASN A 69 -32.40 -24.92 2.68
CA ASN A 69 -31.74 -23.64 2.97
C ASN A 69 -30.65 -23.27 1.95
N LEU A 70 -30.44 -24.09 0.89
CA LEU A 70 -29.40 -23.84 -0.12
C LEU A 70 -29.46 -22.43 -0.73
N PRO A 71 -30.64 -21.89 -1.12
CA PRO A 71 -30.68 -20.53 -1.65
C PRO A 71 -30.15 -19.48 -0.67
N PHE A 72 -30.45 -19.61 0.62
CA PHE A 72 -29.89 -18.71 1.65
C PHE A 72 -28.37 -18.83 1.74
N TYR A 73 -27.81 -20.04 1.65
CA TYR A 73 -26.36 -20.24 1.68
C TYR A 73 -25.66 -19.58 0.49
N LEU A 74 -26.27 -19.66 -0.69
CA LEU A 74 -25.76 -18.99 -1.89
C LEU A 74 -25.82 -17.47 -1.75
N MET A 75 -26.93 -16.92 -1.24
CA MET A 75 -27.07 -15.47 -0.97
C MET A 75 -26.04 -14.97 0.02
N ILE A 76 -25.76 -15.74 1.09
CA ILE A 76 -24.73 -15.37 2.06
C ILE A 76 -23.35 -15.46 1.42
N ARG A 77 -23.06 -16.50 0.62
CA ARG A 77 -21.77 -16.65 -0.06
C ARG A 77 -21.46 -15.53 -1.07
N GLU A 78 -22.48 -14.92 -1.67
CA GLU A 78 -22.31 -13.72 -2.51
C GLU A 78 -21.73 -12.53 -1.71
N LYS A 79 -22.02 -12.45 -0.39
CA LYS A 79 -21.63 -11.33 0.49
C LYS A 79 -20.48 -11.65 1.45
N TYR A 80 -20.27 -12.93 1.77
CA TYR A 80 -19.28 -13.42 2.73
C TYR A 80 -18.49 -14.57 2.10
N ALA A 81 -17.30 -14.26 1.57
CA ALA A 81 -16.47 -15.20 0.81
C ALA A 81 -16.09 -16.48 1.58
N ASP A 82 -15.99 -16.39 2.91
CA ASP A 82 -15.57 -17.47 3.80
C ASP A 82 -16.72 -18.22 4.44
N PHE A 83 -17.95 -17.86 4.06
CA PHE A 83 -19.10 -18.66 4.43
C PHE A 83 -19.02 -20.01 3.72
N ARG A 84 -18.70 -21.05 4.50
CA ARG A 84 -18.69 -22.44 4.02
C ARG A 84 -19.80 -23.24 4.70
N TRP A 85 -20.34 -24.19 3.96
CA TRP A 85 -21.23 -25.22 4.49
C TRP A 85 -20.86 -26.57 3.91
N HIS A 86 -21.14 -27.62 4.66
CA HIS A 86 -21.07 -28.99 4.18
C HIS A 86 -22.25 -29.80 4.71
N ILE A 87 -22.60 -30.86 4.00
CA ILE A 87 -23.66 -31.78 4.40
C ILE A 87 -22.99 -32.92 5.18
N SER A 88 -23.46 -33.17 6.39
CA SER A 88 -23.08 -34.29 7.25
C SER A 88 -24.30 -35.19 7.49
N ASP A 89 -24.08 -36.36 8.09
CA ASP A 89 -25.16 -37.32 8.42
C ASP A 89 -26.21 -36.71 9.37
N ASP A 90 -25.81 -35.74 10.21
CA ASP A 90 -26.68 -35.01 11.14
C ASP A 90 -27.30 -33.72 10.54
N GLY A 91 -27.09 -33.48 9.25
CA GLY A 91 -27.61 -32.33 8.51
C GLY A 91 -26.54 -31.35 8.04
N VAL A 92 -26.93 -30.10 7.77
CA VAL A 92 -26.01 -29.08 7.21
C VAL A 92 -25.21 -28.41 8.33
N VAL A 93 -23.89 -28.52 8.24
CA VAL A 93 -22.95 -27.83 9.11
C VAL A 93 -22.50 -26.53 8.44
N ILE A 94 -22.67 -25.42 9.16
CA ILE A 94 -22.21 -24.09 8.74
C ILE A 94 -20.92 -23.78 9.49
N ASP A 95 -19.86 -23.47 8.73
CA ASP A 95 -18.56 -23.05 9.23
C ASP A 95 -18.35 -21.56 8.93
N TYR A 96 -18.84 -20.73 9.85
CA TYR A 96 -18.65 -19.29 9.81
C TYR A 96 -18.68 -18.74 11.23
N HIS A 97 -17.62 -18.02 11.60
CA HIS A 97 -17.48 -17.37 12.89
C HIS A 97 -17.06 -15.90 12.71
N TYR A 98 -17.61 -15.01 13.51
CA TYR A 98 -17.25 -13.60 13.58
C TYR A 98 -16.87 -13.26 15.02
N LYS A 99 -15.61 -12.85 15.25
CA LYS A 99 -15.06 -12.56 16.58
C LYS A 99 -15.33 -13.67 17.62
N GLY A 100 -15.18 -14.93 17.20
CA GLY A 100 -15.43 -16.11 18.04
C GLY A 100 -16.92 -16.45 18.25
N LEU A 101 -17.83 -15.69 17.64
CA LEU A 101 -19.27 -15.94 17.68
C LEU A 101 -19.72 -16.62 16.40
N LYS A 102 -20.81 -17.38 16.47
CA LYS A 102 -21.46 -17.97 15.29
C LYS A 102 -22.80 -17.27 15.07
N PRO A 103 -22.86 -16.26 14.16
CA PRO A 103 -24.08 -15.51 13.87
C PRO A 103 -25.20 -16.41 13.37
N SER A 104 -26.44 -15.95 13.48
CA SER A 104 -27.56 -16.61 12.80
C SER A 104 -27.52 -16.31 11.30
N LEU A 105 -28.09 -17.20 10.47
CA LEU A 105 -28.17 -17.00 9.02
C LEU A 105 -28.90 -15.69 8.68
N LEU A 106 -29.97 -15.36 9.42
CA LEU A 106 -30.70 -14.12 9.19
C LEU A 106 -29.86 -12.88 9.52
N SER A 107 -28.97 -12.95 10.52
CA SER A 107 -28.02 -11.85 10.80
C SER A 107 -27.06 -11.59 9.63
N LEU A 108 -26.64 -12.64 8.93
CA LEU A 108 -25.77 -12.54 7.75
C LEU A 108 -26.57 -12.01 6.54
N LEU A 109 -27.77 -12.53 6.32
CA LEU A 109 -28.63 -12.12 5.20
C LEU A 109 -29.05 -10.65 5.29
N MET A 110 -29.28 -10.16 6.51
CA MET A 110 -29.65 -8.78 6.82
C MET A 110 -28.44 -7.87 7.09
N GLU A 111 -27.22 -8.32 6.79
CA GLU A 111 -25.99 -7.52 6.92
C GLU A 111 -25.76 -6.93 8.32
N ARG A 112 -26.34 -7.55 9.35
CA ARG A 112 -26.12 -7.19 10.76
C ARG A 112 -24.74 -7.65 11.28
N VAL A 113 -24.04 -8.47 10.49
CA VAL A 113 -22.64 -8.84 10.69
C VAL A 113 -21.80 -8.04 9.69
N PRO A 114 -20.85 -7.19 10.12
CA PRO A 114 -19.95 -6.50 9.20
C PRO A 114 -19.30 -7.50 8.25
N HIS A 115 -19.18 -7.13 6.97
CA HIS A 115 -18.54 -7.98 5.96
C HIS A 115 -17.11 -8.33 6.39
N TYR A 116 -16.97 -9.50 7.01
CA TYR A 116 -15.69 -10.13 7.26
C TYR A 116 -15.50 -11.11 6.11
N THR A 117 -15.04 -10.59 4.98
CA THR A 117 -14.21 -11.44 4.12
C THR A 117 -13.01 -11.77 5.00
N ALA A 118 -12.83 -13.05 5.38
CA ALA A 118 -11.49 -13.53 5.65
C ALA A 118 -10.68 -13.08 4.45
N ARG A 119 -9.79 -12.14 4.75
CA ARG A 119 -8.91 -11.58 3.74
C ARG A 119 -8.25 -12.79 3.09
N PRO A 120 -8.15 -12.86 1.74
CA PRO A 120 -7.22 -13.80 1.14
C PRO A 120 -5.91 -13.65 1.91
N ALA A 121 -5.45 -14.74 2.54
CA ALA A 121 -4.41 -14.69 3.57
C ALA A 121 -3.35 -13.70 3.13
N ASP A 122 -3.18 -12.65 3.94
CA ASP A 122 -2.29 -11.56 3.61
C ASP A 122 -0.93 -12.18 3.23
N PRO A 123 -0.28 -11.77 2.13
CA PRO A 123 0.93 -12.45 1.66
C PRO A 123 2.00 -12.66 2.73
N LEU A 124 2.14 -11.74 3.70
CA LEU A 124 3.02 -11.95 4.84
C LEU A 124 2.53 -13.08 5.75
N ASP A 125 1.25 -13.11 6.11
CA ASP A 125 0.69 -14.15 7.00
C ASP A 125 0.74 -15.54 6.33
N ARG A 126 0.61 -15.59 5.00
CA ARG A 126 0.69 -16.84 4.22
C ARG A 126 2.12 -17.34 4.07
N LEU A 127 3.05 -16.45 3.72
CA LEU A 127 4.41 -16.84 3.35
C LEU A 127 5.38 -16.79 4.52
N LEU A 128 5.09 -16.00 5.56
CA LEU A 128 5.97 -15.73 6.71
C LEU A 128 5.17 -15.67 8.03
N PRO A 129 4.34 -16.69 8.34
CA PRO A 129 3.37 -16.63 9.46
C PRO A 129 4.01 -16.31 10.82
N ASP A 130 5.22 -16.82 11.06
CA ASP A 130 5.89 -16.71 12.36
C ASP A 130 6.44 -15.30 12.65
N ILE A 131 6.63 -14.47 11.62
CA ILE A 131 7.27 -13.15 11.73
C ILE A 131 6.39 -12.02 11.18
N ALA A 132 5.26 -12.32 10.54
CA ALA A 132 4.38 -11.34 9.90
C ALA A 132 3.89 -10.26 10.86
N ALA A 133 3.48 -10.64 12.08
CA ALA A 133 3.01 -9.68 13.08
C ALA A 133 4.12 -8.71 13.52
N GLU A 134 5.33 -9.21 13.74
CA GLU A 134 6.50 -8.41 14.15
C GLU A 134 6.92 -7.43 13.05
N ILE A 135 6.94 -7.89 11.79
CA ILE A 135 7.19 -7.03 10.62
C ILE A 135 6.19 -5.88 10.56
N ARG A 136 4.89 -6.15 10.72
CA ARG A 136 3.85 -5.10 10.68
C ARG A 136 4.02 -4.07 11.79
N VAL A 137 4.34 -4.51 13.00
CA VAL A 137 4.60 -3.62 14.14
C VAL A 137 5.75 -2.68 13.81
N VAL A 138 6.89 -3.21 13.37
CA VAL A 138 8.05 -2.38 12.99
C VAL A 138 7.72 -1.46 11.83
N PHE A 139 7.04 -1.95 10.80
CA PHE A 139 6.65 -1.15 9.64
C PHE A 139 5.76 0.03 10.05
N HIS A 140 4.80 -0.21 10.95
CA HIS A 140 3.98 0.85 11.52
C HIS A 140 4.82 1.83 12.35
N GLU A 141 5.72 1.34 13.21
CA GLU A 141 6.60 2.18 14.05
C GLU A 141 7.50 3.10 13.22
N VAL A 142 8.05 2.62 12.10
CA VAL A 142 8.93 3.41 11.23
C VAL A 142 8.17 4.21 10.16
N GLY A 143 6.84 4.11 10.14
CA GLY A 143 6.00 4.83 9.18
C GLY A 143 6.06 4.31 7.75
N ILE A 144 6.24 2.99 7.53
CA ILE A 144 6.08 2.41 6.19
C ILE A 144 4.60 2.47 5.78
N VAL A 145 4.34 3.03 4.60
CA VAL A 145 3.02 3.04 3.97
C VAL A 145 2.62 1.60 3.67
N ALA A 146 1.42 1.21 4.10
CA ALA A 146 0.89 -0.14 3.88
C ALA A 146 0.97 -0.52 2.38
N PRO A 147 1.78 -1.52 2.00
CA PRO A 147 1.96 -1.88 0.61
C PRO A 147 0.68 -2.48 0.02
N GLU A 148 0.47 -2.25 -1.28
CA GLU A 148 -0.55 -2.98 -2.02
C GLU A 148 -0.25 -4.49 -2.04
N LYS A 149 -1.30 -5.32 -2.16
CA LYS A 149 -1.18 -6.78 -2.08
C LYS A 149 -0.08 -7.35 -2.98
N ALA A 150 0.06 -6.85 -4.21
CA ALA A 150 1.10 -7.30 -5.14
C ALA A 150 2.52 -6.97 -4.65
N GLN A 151 2.73 -5.78 -4.09
CA GLN A 151 4.01 -5.39 -3.49
C GLN A 151 4.29 -6.16 -2.19
N LEU A 152 3.25 -6.45 -1.42
CA LEU A 152 3.36 -7.24 -0.20
C LEU A 152 3.75 -8.69 -0.49
N GLU A 153 3.27 -9.26 -1.59
CA GLU A 153 3.70 -10.58 -2.07
C GLU A 153 5.16 -10.58 -2.52
N LYS A 154 5.59 -9.58 -3.30
CA LYS A 154 7.00 -9.41 -3.68
C LYS A 154 7.90 -9.25 -2.46
N LEU A 155 7.48 -8.46 -1.47
CA LEU A 155 8.21 -8.29 -0.20
C LEU A 155 8.33 -9.62 0.55
N ALA A 156 7.23 -10.36 0.68
CA ALA A 156 7.23 -11.63 1.40
C ALA A 156 8.18 -12.66 0.75
N LEU A 157 8.21 -12.70 -0.58
CA LEU A 157 9.16 -13.52 -1.33
C LEU A 157 10.60 -13.04 -1.17
N TRP A 158 10.83 -11.72 -1.15
CA TRP A 158 12.15 -11.14 -0.91
C TRP A 158 12.70 -11.46 0.47
N LEU A 159 11.87 -11.34 1.51
CA LEU A 159 12.23 -11.74 2.88
C LEU A 159 12.50 -13.24 2.99
N ARG A 160 11.70 -14.07 2.29
CA ARG A 160 11.91 -15.53 2.25
C ARG A 160 13.30 -15.89 1.71
N LYS A 161 13.74 -15.25 0.63
CA LYS A 161 15.10 -15.45 0.10
C LYS A 161 16.19 -15.18 1.13
N GLY A 162 16.03 -14.11 1.92
CA GLY A 162 16.97 -13.80 3.00
C GLY A 162 16.96 -14.86 4.10
N LEU A 163 15.78 -15.35 4.48
CA LEU A 163 15.65 -16.43 5.47
C LEU A 163 16.24 -17.75 4.95
N ASP A 164 16.25 -17.94 3.64
CA ASP A 164 16.88 -19.08 2.97
C ASP A 164 18.42 -18.89 2.81
N GLY A 165 18.97 -17.78 3.34
CA GLY A 165 20.40 -17.50 3.42
C GLY A 165 20.96 -16.67 2.26
N GLU A 166 20.12 -16.17 1.35
CA GLU A 166 20.57 -15.27 0.29
C GLU A 166 20.87 -13.86 0.83
N THR A 167 21.90 -13.21 0.29
CA THR A 167 22.13 -11.78 0.55
C THR A 167 21.01 -10.95 -0.08
N LEU A 168 20.53 -9.97 0.68
CA LEU A 168 19.52 -9.02 0.27
C LEU A 168 20.11 -7.61 0.14
N THR A 169 19.54 -6.78 -0.74
CA THR A 169 19.97 -5.39 -0.88
C THR A 169 18.78 -4.45 -0.79
N ILE A 170 18.84 -3.48 0.13
CA ILE A 170 17.89 -2.36 0.19
C ILE A 170 18.54 -1.17 -0.51
N VAL A 171 17.88 -0.68 -1.56
CA VAL A 171 18.30 0.49 -2.33
C VAL A 171 17.34 1.63 -2.04
N SER A 172 17.88 2.76 -1.60
CA SER A 172 17.12 3.98 -1.35
C SER A 172 17.64 5.11 -2.23
N PRO A 173 17.00 5.35 -3.39
CA PRO A 173 17.19 6.58 -4.15
C PRO A 173 16.73 7.76 -3.29
N VAL A 174 17.53 8.81 -3.19
CA VAL A 174 17.19 10.01 -2.41
C VAL A 174 17.46 11.27 -3.21
N CYS A 175 16.64 12.29 -2.99
CA CYS A 175 16.86 13.59 -3.62
C CYS A 175 18.18 14.22 -3.14
N PRO A 176 18.79 15.09 -3.96
CA PRO A 176 19.87 15.94 -3.54
C PRO A 176 19.52 16.83 -2.35
N ASP A 177 20.56 17.39 -1.71
CA ASP A 177 20.43 18.31 -0.58
C ASP A 177 19.87 19.68 -1.01
N TYR A 178 18.62 19.68 -1.47
CA TYR A 178 17.92 20.89 -1.86
C TYR A 178 17.58 21.74 -0.65
N ALA A 179 17.66 23.06 -0.83
CA ALA A 179 17.22 24.01 0.17
C ALA A 179 15.74 23.79 0.54
N VAL A 180 15.48 23.85 1.84
CA VAL A 180 14.15 23.68 2.45
C VAL A 180 13.87 24.78 3.46
N GLU A 181 12.59 25.04 3.71
CA GLU A 181 12.10 25.85 4.81
C GLU A 181 11.25 25.00 5.76
N PRO A 182 11.27 25.25 7.08
CA PRO A 182 10.39 24.55 8.02
C PRO A 182 8.94 25.00 7.83
N ILE A 183 8.02 24.05 7.84
CA ILE A 183 6.58 24.33 7.91
C ILE A 183 6.21 24.37 9.39
N ASN A 184 5.95 25.57 9.91
CA ASN A 184 5.36 25.72 11.24
C ASN A 184 3.90 25.24 11.15
N GLU A 185 3.59 24.07 11.71
CA GLU A 185 2.20 23.65 11.86
C GLU A 185 1.50 24.63 12.83
N THR A 186 0.47 25.35 12.37
CA THR A 186 -0.47 26.02 13.27
C THR A 186 -1.31 24.97 14.00
N GLU A 187 -1.60 25.20 15.27
CA GLU A 187 -2.30 24.27 16.17
C GLU A 187 -3.68 23.79 15.65
N GLU A 188 -4.26 24.47 14.66
CA GLU A 188 -5.57 24.17 14.07
C GLU A 188 -5.63 22.90 13.21
N ALA A 189 -4.49 22.35 12.77
CA ALA A 189 -4.45 21.07 12.04
C ALA A 189 -4.42 19.83 12.97
N ALA A 190 -4.52 20.04 14.28
CA ALA A 190 -4.67 18.99 15.28
C ALA A 190 -6.13 18.54 15.37
N GLY A 191 -6.57 17.69 14.43
CA GLY A 191 -7.81 16.93 14.59
C GLY A 191 -7.79 16.09 15.88
N ASN A 192 -8.95 15.95 16.53
CA ASN A 192 -9.15 15.29 17.83
C ASN A 192 -9.06 13.75 17.76
N GLY A 193 -8.01 13.19 17.16
CA GLY A 193 -7.78 11.74 17.05
C GLY A 193 -6.68 11.24 18.02
N PRO A 194 -6.74 9.96 18.45
CA PRO A 194 -5.78 9.38 19.38
C PRO A 194 -4.37 9.14 18.80
N ASP A 195 -4.16 9.39 17.50
CA ASP A 195 -2.88 9.24 16.77
C ASP A 195 -1.92 10.43 16.99
N ARG A 196 -1.60 10.70 18.26
CA ARG A 196 -0.82 11.87 18.68
C ARG A 196 0.69 11.60 18.82
N ARG A 197 1.26 10.63 18.09
CA ARG A 197 2.69 10.29 18.22
C ARG A 197 3.40 10.32 16.85
N VAL A 198 4.38 11.22 16.78
CA VAL A 198 5.36 11.44 15.69
C VAL A 198 4.82 12.16 14.44
N ARG A 199 4.45 13.44 14.56
CA ARG A 199 4.47 14.33 13.38
C ARG A 199 5.88 14.91 13.25
N ALA A 200 6.68 14.32 12.36
CA ALA A 200 7.99 14.84 12.01
C ALA A 200 7.86 16.32 11.56
N ARG A 201 8.84 17.16 11.90
CA ARG A 201 8.93 18.53 11.39
C ARG A 201 8.81 18.48 9.86
N ARG A 202 7.73 19.03 9.32
CA ARG A 202 7.53 19.05 7.88
C ARG A 202 8.41 20.13 7.28
N HIS A 203 9.07 19.77 6.17
CA HIS A 203 9.89 20.69 5.40
C HIS A 203 9.17 20.99 4.09
N ARG A 204 9.34 22.20 3.56
CA ARG A 204 8.93 22.55 2.21
C ARG A 204 10.16 22.82 1.38
N PHE A 205 10.27 22.20 0.21
CA PHE A 205 11.36 22.51 -0.71
C PHE A 205 11.21 23.89 -1.32
N THR A 206 12.26 24.71 -1.21
CA THR A 206 12.34 26.03 -1.84
C THR A 206 13.10 25.97 -3.17
N PHE A 207 13.99 24.98 -3.30
CA PHE A 207 14.87 24.83 -4.46
C PHE A 207 15.69 26.09 -4.77
N ALA A 208 15.99 26.87 -3.74
CA ALA A 208 16.78 28.09 -3.82
C ALA A 208 18.30 27.83 -3.83
N GLY A 209 18.72 26.58 -3.59
CA GLY A 209 20.12 26.20 -3.59
C GLY A 209 20.30 24.69 -3.43
N LEU A 210 21.53 24.27 -3.68
CA LEU A 210 21.98 22.88 -3.57
C LEU A 210 23.16 22.80 -2.59
N GLY A 211 22.92 22.09 -1.48
CA GLY A 211 23.90 21.82 -0.44
C GLY A 211 24.75 20.58 -0.72
N GLU A 212 25.41 20.10 0.33
CA GLU A 212 26.33 18.95 0.33
C GLU A 212 26.14 18.07 1.59
N ASP A 213 25.12 18.38 2.40
CA ASP A 213 24.72 17.58 3.55
C ASP A 213 23.82 16.41 3.10
N ILE A 214 23.31 15.60 4.04
CA ILE A 214 22.51 14.41 3.73
C ILE A 214 21.18 14.72 3.02
N GLY A 215 20.63 15.92 3.18
CA GLY A 215 19.31 16.29 2.66
C GLY A 215 18.14 15.70 3.45
N VAL A 216 16.95 16.26 3.26
CA VAL A 216 15.74 15.89 4.04
C VAL A 216 15.30 14.46 3.79
N THR A 217 15.36 13.99 2.54
CA THR A 217 14.93 12.63 2.16
C THR A 217 15.82 11.55 2.80
N ALA A 218 17.15 11.73 2.80
CA ALA A 218 18.06 10.80 3.48
C ALA A 218 17.96 10.92 5.01
N ALA A 219 17.80 12.14 5.55
CA ALA A 219 17.58 12.33 6.98
C ALA A 219 16.31 11.61 7.47
N HIS A 220 15.25 11.60 6.65
CA HIS A 220 14.04 10.84 6.93
C HIS A 220 14.31 9.33 6.96
N LEU A 221 15.00 8.81 5.95
CA LEU A 221 15.41 7.41 5.90
C LEU A 221 16.22 7.00 7.14
N PHE A 222 17.13 7.86 7.61
CA PHE A 222 17.97 7.60 8.79
C PHE A 222 17.17 7.49 10.10
N GLN A 223 15.94 8.02 10.16
CA GLN A 223 15.06 7.81 11.32
C GLN A 223 14.51 6.38 11.36
N ALA A 224 14.19 5.82 10.19
CA ALA A 224 13.66 4.45 10.07
C ALA A 224 14.77 3.38 10.07
N ALA A 225 15.94 3.70 9.52
CA ALA A 225 17.00 2.74 9.23
C ALA A 225 17.47 1.89 10.43
N PRO A 226 17.71 2.45 11.64
CA PRO A 226 18.16 1.64 12.78
C PRO A 226 17.14 0.57 13.19
N ARG A 227 15.84 0.91 13.17
CA ARG A 227 14.78 0.00 13.57
C ARG A 227 14.55 -1.09 12.53
N LEU A 228 14.64 -0.75 11.24
CA LEU A 228 14.64 -1.72 10.16
C LEU A 228 15.86 -2.65 10.21
N HIS A 229 17.04 -2.11 10.51
CA HIS A 229 18.27 -2.91 10.68
C HIS A 229 18.17 -3.88 11.85
N ALA A 230 17.69 -3.40 13.02
CA ALA A 230 17.46 -4.25 14.18
C ALA A 230 16.48 -5.39 13.88
N LEU A 231 15.40 -5.12 13.14
CA LEU A 231 14.49 -6.18 12.71
C LEU A 231 15.17 -7.18 11.75
N LEU A 232 15.72 -6.68 10.64
CA LEU A 232 16.17 -7.54 9.55
C LEU A 232 17.48 -8.27 9.88
N CYS A 233 18.48 -7.55 10.36
CA CYS A 233 19.82 -8.09 10.56
C CYS A 233 19.97 -8.74 11.95
N GLU A 234 19.58 -8.04 13.01
CA GLU A 234 19.82 -8.52 14.38
C GLU A 234 18.78 -9.56 14.82
N ARG A 235 17.50 -9.29 14.57
CA ARG A 235 16.38 -10.11 15.04
C ARG A 235 16.07 -11.30 14.12
N LEU A 236 16.15 -11.10 12.81
CA LEU A 236 15.89 -12.14 11.81
C LEU A 236 17.16 -12.79 11.27
N GLY A 237 18.35 -12.25 11.56
CA GLY A 237 19.62 -12.83 11.12
C GLY A 237 19.88 -12.71 9.62
N LEU A 238 19.23 -11.77 8.92
CA LEU A 238 19.36 -11.61 7.47
C LEU A 238 20.66 -10.87 7.10
N ASP A 239 21.33 -11.30 6.03
CA ASP A 239 22.43 -10.56 5.42
C ASP A 239 21.86 -9.46 4.50
N VAL A 240 21.73 -8.25 5.04
CA VAL A 240 21.16 -7.10 4.31
C VAL A 240 22.22 -6.03 4.07
N ARG A 241 22.43 -5.71 2.79
CA ARG A 241 23.24 -4.56 2.35
C ARG A 241 22.34 -3.35 2.15
N TYR A 242 22.80 -2.19 2.57
CA TYR A 242 22.10 -0.92 2.41
C TYR A 242 22.85 -0.03 1.43
N LEU A 243 22.17 0.41 0.38
CA LEU A 243 22.67 1.40 -0.58
C LEU A 243 21.77 2.63 -0.54
N VAL A 244 22.34 3.78 -0.17
CA VAL A 244 21.65 5.07 -0.26
C VAL A 244 22.27 5.87 -1.39
N ALA A 245 21.50 6.10 -2.45
CA ALA A 245 22.02 6.62 -3.70
C ALA A 245 21.39 7.99 -4.01
N PRO A 246 22.06 9.12 -3.69
CA PRO A 246 21.55 10.42 -4.03
C PRO A 246 21.54 10.64 -5.55
N GLY A 247 20.46 11.27 -6.03
CA GLY A 247 20.29 11.60 -7.44
C GLY A 247 18.96 12.28 -7.66
N ASP A 248 18.98 13.33 -8.46
CA ASP A 248 17.79 13.91 -9.08
C ASP A 248 18.18 14.23 -10.50
N PHE A 249 17.38 13.69 -11.40
CA PHE A 249 17.75 13.49 -12.78
C PHE A 249 17.12 14.53 -13.70
N GLU A 250 16.14 15.28 -13.18
CA GLU A 250 15.73 16.58 -13.69
C GLU A 250 16.85 17.61 -13.49
N GLY A 251 17.79 17.34 -12.57
CA GLY A 251 19.04 18.06 -12.35
C GLY A 251 20.02 18.08 -13.53
N PHE A 252 19.81 17.28 -14.58
CA PHE A 252 20.59 17.31 -15.81
C PHE A 252 20.04 18.25 -16.89
N SER A 253 18.96 18.97 -16.61
CA SER A 253 18.44 20.00 -17.51
C SER A 253 19.09 21.35 -17.25
N ASP A 254 19.38 22.09 -18.33
CA ASP A 254 19.91 23.44 -18.25
C ASP A 254 19.00 24.36 -17.40
N GLU A 255 17.68 24.10 -17.45
CA GLU A 255 16.66 24.84 -16.71
C GLU A 255 16.82 24.67 -15.19
N THR A 256 17.00 23.43 -14.72
CA THR A 256 17.21 23.16 -13.29
C THR A 256 18.55 23.72 -12.79
N CYS A 257 19.61 23.56 -13.57
CA CYS A 257 20.94 24.10 -13.27
C CYS A 257 20.92 25.64 -13.15
N GLN A 258 20.31 26.33 -14.11
CA GLN A 258 20.13 27.79 -14.05
C GLN A 258 19.36 28.22 -12.80
N ARG A 259 18.28 27.51 -12.47
CA ARG A 259 17.46 27.82 -11.30
C ARG A 259 18.24 27.65 -9.99
N LEU A 260 18.99 26.57 -9.87
CA LEU A 260 19.81 26.29 -8.69
C LEU A 260 21.08 27.15 -8.63
N GLY A 261 21.36 27.94 -9.68
CA GLY A 261 22.55 28.79 -9.78
C GLY A 261 23.84 27.99 -9.87
N VAL A 262 23.80 26.78 -10.42
CA VAL A 262 24.96 25.87 -10.57
C VAL A 262 25.06 25.38 -12.01
N ASP A 263 26.27 25.04 -12.45
CA ASP A 263 26.46 24.28 -13.68
C ASP A 263 26.38 22.76 -13.42
N ASP A 264 26.27 21.98 -14.49
CA ASP A 264 26.21 20.51 -14.43
C ASP A 264 27.38 19.89 -13.64
N ALA A 265 28.58 20.43 -13.79
CA ALA A 265 29.78 19.94 -13.12
C ALA A 265 29.70 20.17 -11.60
N THR A 266 29.22 21.34 -11.19
CA THR A 266 29.00 21.71 -9.80
C THR A 266 27.88 20.87 -9.20
N PHE A 267 26.78 20.66 -9.92
CA PHE A 267 25.68 19.80 -9.49
C PHE A 267 26.19 18.38 -9.17
N LEU A 268 26.88 17.76 -10.12
CA LEU A 268 27.45 16.41 -9.95
C LEU A 268 28.45 16.33 -8.79
N ARG A 269 29.33 17.33 -8.66
CA ARG A 269 30.29 17.40 -7.55
C ARG A 269 29.58 17.47 -6.19
N LYS A 270 28.50 18.24 -6.09
CA LYS A 270 27.71 18.39 -4.86
C LYS A 270 26.94 17.12 -4.51
N VAL A 271 26.33 16.45 -5.49
CA VAL A 271 25.69 15.13 -5.28
C VAL A 271 26.71 14.08 -4.83
N ALA A 272 27.91 14.07 -5.41
CA ALA A 272 28.99 13.20 -4.96
C ALA A 272 29.49 13.54 -3.53
N ALA A 273 29.50 14.83 -3.16
CA ALA A 273 29.81 15.26 -1.79
C ALA A 273 28.73 14.80 -0.80
N GLN A 274 27.45 14.98 -1.13
CA GLN A 274 26.33 14.46 -0.36
C GLN A 274 26.44 12.95 -0.16
N ALA A 275 26.77 12.17 -1.19
CA ALA A 275 26.93 10.71 -1.05
C ALA A 275 27.98 10.35 0.01
N ARG A 276 29.13 11.05 0.03
CA ARG A 276 30.14 10.87 1.08
C ARG A 276 29.60 11.25 2.46
N THR A 277 28.87 12.36 2.56
CA THR A 277 28.25 12.80 3.81
C THR A 277 27.21 11.79 4.33
N ILE A 278 26.38 11.23 3.44
CA ILE A 278 25.42 10.16 3.74
C ILE A 278 26.15 8.95 4.32
N GLN A 279 27.20 8.47 3.65
CA GLN A 279 27.96 7.31 4.12
C GLN A 279 28.59 7.54 5.51
N GLN A 280 29.10 8.74 5.77
CA GLN A 280 29.74 9.09 7.04
C GLN A 280 28.77 9.27 8.20
N ARG A 281 27.57 9.79 7.93
CA ARG A 281 26.58 10.15 8.95
C ARG A 281 25.47 9.12 9.14
N ALA A 282 25.47 8.05 8.34
CA ALA A 282 24.45 7.01 8.45
C ALA A 282 24.48 6.36 9.84
N PRO A 283 23.31 6.12 10.46
CA PRO A 283 23.24 5.52 11.79
C PRO A 283 23.46 3.99 11.75
N ILE A 284 23.57 3.42 10.55
CA ILE A 284 23.91 2.03 10.27
C ILE A 284 24.93 2.00 9.13
N ALA A 285 25.62 0.89 8.93
CA ALA A 285 26.53 0.74 7.81
C ALA A 285 25.76 0.80 6.47
N VAL A 286 26.10 1.77 5.63
CA VAL A 286 25.54 1.92 4.28
C VAL A 286 26.66 2.15 3.27
N ALA A 287 26.46 1.69 2.04
CA ALA A 287 27.16 2.21 0.88
C ALA A 287 26.43 3.46 0.37
N SER A 288 27.18 4.43 -0.16
CA SER A 288 26.59 5.58 -0.84
C SER A 288 27.48 6.09 -1.96
N HIS A 289 26.85 6.30 -3.11
CA HIS A 289 27.43 6.94 -4.30
C HIS A 289 26.28 7.54 -5.12
N PRO A 290 26.55 8.52 -6.01
CA PRO A 290 25.55 8.99 -6.95
C PRO A 290 24.82 7.83 -7.64
N PHE A 291 23.50 7.93 -7.79
CA PHE A 291 22.71 6.84 -8.40
C PHE A 291 23.14 6.56 -9.84
N THR A 292 23.55 7.58 -10.59
CA THR A 292 24.04 7.44 -11.97
C THR A 292 25.22 6.49 -12.09
N ASP A 293 26.02 6.29 -11.03
CA ASP A 293 27.15 5.37 -11.05
C ASP A 293 26.70 3.90 -11.25
N LEU A 294 25.45 3.55 -10.90
CA LEU A 294 24.87 2.22 -11.15
C LEU A 294 24.67 1.92 -12.64
N CYS A 295 24.71 2.92 -13.51
CA CYS A 295 24.40 2.77 -14.92
C CYS A 295 25.46 3.40 -15.85
N GLY A 296 26.70 3.58 -15.39
CA GLY A 296 27.76 4.16 -16.21
C GLY A 296 27.72 5.69 -16.29
N GLY A 297 27.27 6.33 -15.21
CA GLY A 297 27.23 7.78 -15.07
C GLY A 297 26.13 8.44 -15.91
N ARG A 298 26.31 9.74 -16.20
CA ARG A 298 25.31 10.58 -16.89
C ARG A 298 24.88 9.99 -18.25
N GLN A 299 25.80 9.45 -19.03
CA GLN A 299 25.49 8.95 -20.37
C GLN A 299 24.55 7.75 -20.32
N GLY A 300 24.86 6.77 -19.48
CA GLY A 300 23.99 5.60 -19.35
C GLY A 300 22.66 5.94 -18.69
N TRP A 301 22.65 6.86 -17.72
CA TRP A 301 21.40 7.40 -17.18
C TRP A 301 20.51 8.01 -18.27
N MET A 302 21.06 8.94 -19.07
CA MET A 302 20.32 9.61 -20.15
C MET A 302 19.77 8.62 -21.18
N MET A 303 20.51 7.55 -21.48
CA MET A 303 20.07 6.48 -22.36
C MET A 303 18.85 5.76 -21.80
N ARG A 304 18.92 5.31 -20.54
CA ARG A 304 17.83 4.58 -19.88
C ARG A 304 16.58 5.42 -19.68
N TRP A 305 16.76 6.67 -19.25
CA TRP A 305 15.65 7.61 -19.10
C TRP A 305 14.94 7.88 -20.43
N LYS A 306 15.69 8.15 -21.52
CA LYS A 306 15.10 8.37 -22.85
C LYS A 306 14.35 7.14 -23.36
N GLU A 307 14.90 5.95 -23.15
CA GLU A 307 14.24 4.68 -23.49
C GLU A 307 12.88 4.57 -22.78
N MET A 308 12.84 4.81 -21.46
CA MET A 308 11.60 4.76 -20.69
C MET A 308 10.61 5.86 -21.07
N LEU A 309 11.10 7.08 -21.34
CA LEU A 309 10.27 8.19 -21.74
C LEU A 309 9.56 7.92 -23.07
N LEU A 310 10.26 7.33 -24.05
CA LEU A 310 9.66 6.92 -25.31
C LEU A 310 8.57 5.85 -25.09
N ARG A 311 8.87 4.80 -24.33
CA ARG A 311 7.89 3.76 -24.00
C ARG A 311 6.62 4.32 -23.34
N ILE A 312 6.79 5.20 -22.36
CA ILE A 312 5.67 5.84 -21.65
C ILE A 312 4.85 6.72 -22.59
N ARG A 313 5.51 7.49 -23.48
CA ARG A 313 4.83 8.32 -24.49
C ARG A 313 4.10 7.50 -25.54
N ASP A 314 4.58 6.31 -25.85
CA ASP A 314 3.92 5.33 -26.72
C ASP A 314 2.77 4.58 -26.02
N GLY A 315 2.45 4.94 -24.77
CA GLY A 315 1.30 4.42 -24.03
C GLY A 315 1.59 3.20 -23.16
N ASP A 316 2.85 2.81 -22.99
CA ASP A 316 3.24 1.72 -22.07
C ASP A 316 3.16 2.17 -20.61
N LEU A 317 1.93 2.18 -20.08
CA LEU A 317 1.60 2.33 -18.67
C LEU A 317 1.09 1.01 -18.07
N SER A 318 1.41 -0.11 -18.74
CA SER A 318 0.77 -1.43 -18.56
C SER A 318 0.83 -1.92 -17.11
N ALA A 319 1.90 -1.64 -16.37
CA ALA A 319 2.07 -2.04 -14.98
C ALA A 319 1.34 -1.15 -13.95
N ILE A 320 1.08 0.12 -14.26
CA ILE A 320 0.53 1.09 -13.30
C ILE A 320 -0.94 1.46 -13.55
N GLY A 321 -1.48 1.07 -14.70
CA GLY A 321 -2.90 1.13 -15.01
C GLY A 321 -3.43 2.55 -15.17
N ARG A 322 -3.50 2.99 -16.45
CA ARG A 322 -4.28 4.11 -16.99
C ARG A 322 -3.78 5.54 -16.66
N GLU A 323 -3.76 6.39 -17.69
CA GLU A 323 -3.45 7.83 -17.64
C GLU A 323 -4.18 8.62 -16.51
N PRO A 324 -5.45 8.34 -16.14
CA PRO A 324 -6.14 9.08 -15.09
C PRO A 324 -5.45 9.04 -13.72
N TRP A 325 -4.76 7.94 -13.37
CA TRP A 325 -4.01 7.88 -12.12
C TRP A 325 -2.74 8.74 -12.19
N VAL A 326 -2.05 8.77 -13.34
CA VAL A 326 -0.89 9.65 -13.57
C VAL A 326 -1.32 11.11 -13.48
N ARG A 327 -2.47 11.46 -14.07
CA ARG A 327 -3.06 12.80 -13.98
C ARG A 327 -3.40 13.18 -12.53
N ALA A 328 -4.02 12.27 -11.77
CA ALA A 328 -4.30 12.52 -10.34
C ALA A 328 -3.01 12.72 -9.53
N THR A 329 -1.95 11.96 -9.84
CA THR A 329 -0.63 12.12 -9.23
C THR A 329 -0.02 13.47 -9.59
N ALA A 330 -0.11 13.88 -10.86
CA ALA A 330 0.36 15.18 -11.35
C ALA A 330 -0.34 16.35 -10.62
N LEU A 331 -1.67 16.33 -10.57
CA LEU A 331 -2.46 17.36 -9.90
C LEU A 331 -2.20 17.42 -8.39
N GLY A 332 -2.03 16.25 -7.76
CA GLY A 332 -1.66 16.17 -6.34
C GLY A 332 -0.26 16.69 -6.00
N ARG A 333 0.58 16.94 -7.01
CA ARG A 333 1.95 17.46 -6.89
C ARG A 333 2.10 18.87 -7.48
N ARG A 334 0.98 19.51 -7.87
CA ARG A 334 0.98 20.81 -8.56
C ARG A 334 1.77 21.89 -7.84
N GLU A 335 1.61 22.02 -6.51
CA GLU A 335 2.33 23.04 -5.75
C GLU A 335 3.84 22.80 -5.73
N LEU A 336 4.27 21.53 -5.68
CA LEU A 336 5.67 21.15 -5.76
C LEU A 336 6.24 21.49 -7.14
N TYR A 337 5.50 21.20 -8.22
CA TYR A 337 5.89 21.52 -9.58
C TYR A 337 5.94 23.03 -9.82
N ASP A 338 4.96 23.78 -9.32
CA ASP A 338 4.96 25.24 -9.41
C ASP A 338 6.19 25.83 -8.73
N ARG A 339 6.57 25.29 -7.56
CA ARG A 339 7.83 25.63 -6.93
C ARG A 339 8.99 25.22 -7.81
N TRP A 340 9.17 23.94 -8.15
CA TRP A 340 10.34 23.43 -8.87
C TRP A 340 10.57 24.07 -10.25
N TYR A 341 9.51 24.26 -11.04
CA TYR A 341 9.60 24.84 -12.39
C TYR A 341 9.38 26.35 -12.42
N GLY A 342 9.03 26.97 -11.29
CA GLY A 342 8.88 28.43 -11.19
C GLY A 342 7.68 28.93 -11.99
N CYS A 343 6.73 28.05 -12.25
CA CYS A 343 5.48 28.34 -12.93
C CYS A 343 4.35 28.48 -11.91
N LYS A 344 3.29 29.20 -12.27
CA LYS A 344 2.03 29.20 -11.50
C LYS A 344 0.88 29.09 -12.48
N ASN A 345 -0.16 28.36 -12.08
CA ASN A 345 -1.42 28.28 -12.81
C ASN A 345 -1.28 27.85 -14.28
N ARG A 346 -0.44 26.85 -14.53
CA ARG A 346 -0.33 26.23 -15.86
C ARG A 346 -1.54 25.33 -16.12
N GLU A 347 -1.77 25.02 -17.38
CA GLU A 347 -2.78 24.06 -17.77
C GLU A 347 -2.41 22.63 -17.31
N ASP A 348 -3.41 21.79 -17.06
CA ASP A 348 -3.22 20.41 -16.58
C ASP A 348 -2.26 19.59 -17.46
N GLY A 349 -2.24 19.84 -18.77
CA GLY A 349 -1.34 19.16 -19.71
C GLY A 349 0.15 19.40 -19.41
N PHE A 350 0.50 20.57 -18.86
CA PHE A 350 1.88 20.87 -18.46
C PHE A 350 2.31 20.01 -17.26
N TYR A 351 1.48 19.92 -16.22
CA TYR A 351 1.76 19.09 -15.05
C TYR A 351 1.76 17.60 -15.38
N LEU A 352 0.94 17.19 -16.35
CA LEU A 352 0.94 15.82 -16.85
C LEU A 352 2.26 15.48 -17.58
N ASP A 353 2.80 16.35 -18.44
CA ASP A 353 4.10 16.10 -19.09
C ASP A 353 5.23 15.95 -18.06
N ILE A 354 5.24 16.80 -17.02
CA ILE A 354 6.19 16.66 -15.90
C ILE A 354 6.03 15.28 -15.23
N ALA A 355 4.81 14.90 -14.86
CA ALA A 355 4.58 13.62 -14.20
C ALA A 355 4.97 12.42 -15.07
N LEU A 356 4.80 12.50 -16.40
CA LEU A 356 5.25 11.47 -17.34
C LEU A 356 6.78 11.40 -17.44
N ARG A 357 7.48 12.54 -17.38
CA ARG A 357 8.95 12.57 -17.31
C ARG A 357 9.46 11.95 -16.01
N GLN A 358 8.86 12.30 -14.87
CA GLN A 358 9.18 11.66 -13.59
C GLN A 358 8.85 10.17 -13.59
N ALA A 359 7.73 9.76 -14.21
CA ALA A 359 7.42 8.35 -14.38
C ALA A 359 8.54 7.60 -15.12
N ALA A 360 9.12 8.21 -16.16
CA ALA A 360 10.24 7.65 -16.89
C ALA A 360 11.52 7.53 -16.03
N GLU A 361 11.78 8.52 -15.16
CA GLU A 361 12.91 8.47 -14.23
C GLU A 361 12.78 7.30 -13.25
N TYR A 362 11.63 7.17 -12.61
CA TYR A 362 11.39 6.11 -11.63
C TYR A 362 11.37 4.73 -12.29
N ALA A 363 10.78 4.61 -13.49
CA ALA A 363 10.86 3.39 -14.29
C ALA A 363 12.32 3.03 -14.62
N ALA A 364 13.13 4.01 -15.04
CA ALA A 364 14.55 3.81 -15.36
C ALA A 364 15.34 3.38 -14.12
N MET A 365 15.10 4.02 -12.97
CA MET A 365 15.71 3.60 -11.70
C MET A 365 15.34 2.15 -11.35
N GLY A 366 14.07 1.78 -11.48
CA GLY A 366 13.62 0.40 -11.23
C GLY A 366 14.31 -0.60 -12.17
N GLN A 367 14.42 -0.27 -13.46
CA GLN A 367 15.12 -1.08 -14.45
C GLN A 367 16.62 -1.23 -14.11
N ILE A 368 17.29 -0.14 -13.76
CA ILE A 368 18.72 -0.11 -13.42
C ILE A 368 18.98 -0.97 -12.18
N VAL A 369 18.18 -0.79 -11.12
CA VAL A 369 18.32 -1.56 -9.88
C VAL A 369 18.09 -3.04 -10.14
N ALA A 370 17.03 -3.40 -10.86
CA ALA A 370 16.71 -4.79 -11.17
C ALA A 370 17.75 -5.48 -12.06
N ALA A 371 18.40 -4.74 -12.96
CA ALA A 371 19.40 -5.27 -13.88
C ALA A 371 20.83 -5.28 -13.31
N SER A 372 21.06 -4.65 -12.16
CA SER A 372 22.39 -4.56 -11.56
C SER A 372 22.86 -5.92 -11.05
N LYS A 373 24.06 -6.33 -11.45
CA LYS A 373 24.70 -7.57 -10.99
C LYS A 373 25.31 -7.44 -9.60
N ASP A 374 25.59 -6.21 -9.17
CA ASP A 374 26.22 -5.92 -7.88
C ASP A 374 25.18 -5.88 -6.74
N LEU A 375 23.89 -5.74 -7.09
CA LEU A 375 22.78 -5.68 -6.15
C LEU A 375 22.09 -7.04 -6.10
N GLN A 376 22.37 -7.83 -5.06
CA GLN A 376 21.73 -9.13 -4.86
C GLN A 376 20.34 -8.94 -4.26
N ASN A 377 19.33 -9.55 -4.89
CA ASN A 377 17.93 -9.47 -4.48
C ASN A 377 17.55 -8.05 -4.04
N PRO A 378 17.46 -7.07 -4.96
CA PRO A 378 17.21 -5.70 -4.58
C PRO A 378 15.74 -5.46 -4.18
N LEU A 379 15.55 -4.58 -3.21
CA LEU A 379 14.30 -3.94 -2.83
C LEU A 379 14.49 -2.43 -2.87
N ILE A 380 13.50 -1.69 -3.38
CA ILE A 380 13.51 -0.23 -3.30
C ILE A 380 12.79 0.22 -2.03
N LEU A 381 13.46 1.02 -1.21
CA LEU A 381 12.87 1.73 -0.08
C LEU A 381 12.87 3.23 -0.36
N GLY A 382 11.75 3.75 -0.84
CA GLY A 382 11.53 5.18 -1.07
C GLY A 382 11.25 5.93 0.23
N ALA A 383 11.79 7.13 0.36
CA ALA A 383 11.54 8.04 1.48
C ALA A 383 10.91 9.36 1.02
N ASP A 384 10.55 9.43 -0.26
CA ASP A 384 10.02 10.59 -0.95
C ASP A 384 8.47 10.57 -0.94
N ASP A 385 7.78 10.85 -2.05
CA ASP A 385 6.32 10.73 -2.12
C ASP A 385 5.92 9.32 -2.56
N HIS A 386 5.27 8.56 -1.67
CA HIS A 386 4.77 7.20 -1.93
C HIS A 386 3.92 7.05 -3.20
N LYS A 387 3.29 8.12 -3.71
CA LYS A 387 2.57 8.07 -4.99
C LYS A 387 3.50 7.74 -6.15
N MET A 388 4.78 8.09 -6.06
CA MET A 388 5.78 7.81 -7.09
C MET A 388 6.18 6.33 -7.13
N GLY A 389 5.95 5.57 -6.05
CA GLY A 389 6.43 4.21 -5.91
C GLY A 389 5.94 3.24 -6.98
N ARG A 390 4.74 3.46 -7.53
CA ARG A 390 4.21 2.63 -8.62
C ARG A 390 5.04 2.74 -9.91
N PHE A 391 5.67 3.89 -10.17
CA PHE A 391 6.43 4.10 -11.40
C PHE A 391 7.66 3.18 -11.51
N TYR A 392 8.29 2.79 -10.40
CA TYR A 392 9.38 1.80 -10.42
C TYR A 392 8.95 0.46 -11.05
N SER A 393 7.67 0.09 -10.89
CA SER A 393 7.13 -1.17 -11.40
C SER A 393 6.83 -1.17 -12.90
N ILE A 394 7.00 -0.04 -13.61
CA ILE A 394 6.81 0.02 -15.09
C ILE A 394 7.81 -0.89 -15.81
N ALA A 395 9.04 -0.97 -15.32
CA ALA A 395 10.13 -1.68 -15.98
C ALA A 395 10.84 -2.69 -15.07
N SER A 396 10.28 -3.00 -13.90
CA SER A 396 10.89 -3.93 -12.96
C SER A 396 9.87 -4.65 -12.07
N GLU A 397 10.21 -5.87 -11.66
CA GLU A 397 9.40 -6.69 -10.75
C GLU A 397 9.89 -6.68 -9.30
N ILE A 398 10.86 -5.83 -8.99
CA ILE A 398 11.44 -5.72 -7.64
C ILE A 398 10.39 -5.19 -6.65
N PRO A 399 10.44 -5.62 -5.38
CA PRO A 399 9.59 -5.07 -4.33
C PRO A 399 9.91 -3.59 -4.10
N VAL A 400 8.85 -2.80 -3.90
CA VAL A 400 8.94 -1.37 -3.60
C VAL A 400 8.18 -1.08 -2.32
N LEU A 401 8.90 -0.54 -1.33
CA LEU A 401 8.36 -0.05 -0.08
C LEU A 401 8.59 1.45 0.04
N TYR A 402 7.74 2.11 0.83
CA TYR A 402 7.80 3.55 1.00
C TYR A 402 7.58 3.94 2.45
N LEU A 403 8.39 4.88 2.92
CA LEU A 403 8.11 5.62 4.14
C LEU A 403 7.03 6.68 3.89
N GLN A 404 6.25 6.99 4.90
CA GLN A 404 5.24 8.04 4.87
C GLN A 404 5.95 9.39 4.80
N ARG A 405 5.74 10.15 3.72
CA ARG A 405 6.48 11.39 3.48
C ARG A 405 6.46 12.33 4.68
N ASN A 406 7.56 13.04 4.88
CA ASN A 406 7.71 14.05 5.93
C ASN A 406 7.96 15.47 5.38
N TYR A 407 7.60 15.73 4.12
CA TYR A 407 7.76 17.04 3.47
C TYR A 407 6.60 17.36 2.52
N GLU A 408 6.48 18.63 2.10
CA GLU A 408 5.45 19.15 1.19
C GLU A 408 5.99 19.82 -0.08
#